data_AF-A0A956DUD6-F1
#
_entry.id   AF-A0A956DUD6-F1
#
_cell.length_a   1.000
_cell.length_b   1.000
_cell.length_c   1.000
_cell.angle_alpha   90.00
_cell.angle_beta   90.00
_cell.angle_gamma   90.00
#
_symmetry.space_group_name_H-M   'P 1'
#
loop_
_entity.id
_entity.type
_entity.pdbx_description
1 polymer ?
#
loop_
_entity_poly.entity_id
_entity_poly.type
_entity_poly.pdbx_seq_one_letter_code
_entity_poly.pdbx_strand_id
1 'polypeptide(L)'
;MKDAFRYGPQVGLSPEDEEKHYAFLVVGRRMSMEDVPLSRRKLGELVEVVAEAGRASGLPLSLIYMSTTVNWTREPDEVIDVWDLSEVLIGIVVAAATYPGDPVVVRRDAIAAVNVDQLPDALWQELEQRHGVSTSEPSLYLACSGWTVAELFPGESPYDPSGQCFENADERIAATCAEDTTPGVRLDVGSLPAEMKLRAFYA
;
A
#
# COMPACT_ATOMS: atom_id res chain seq x y z
N MET A 1 -19.56 9.72 -9.53
CA MET A 1 -18.81 9.22 -8.35
C MET A 1 -19.37 7.85 -8.00
N LYS A 2 -18.97 6.82 -8.74
CA LYS A 2 -19.24 5.42 -8.44
C LYS A 2 -17.87 4.79 -8.15
N ASP A 3 -17.83 4.02 -7.07
CA ASP A 3 -16.72 3.17 -6.66
C ASP A 3 -15.48 3.91 -6.10
N ALA A 4 -15.67 4.65 -5.01
CA ALA A 4 -14.59 4.78 -4.03
C ALA A 4 -14.35 3.36 -3.47
N PHE A 5 -13.28 2.72 -3.93
CA PHE A 5 -12.87 1.39 -3.50
C PHE A 5 -12.85 1.33 -1.96
N ARG A 6 -13.81 0.63 -1.37
CA ARG A 6 -13.76 0.26 0.04
C ARG A 6 -12.86 -0.95 0.16
N TYR A 7 -11.55 -0.76 0.09
CA TYR A 7 -10.63 -1.76 0.62
C TYR A 7 -10.95 -1.91 2.11
N GLY A 8 -10.94 -3.15 2.59
CA GLY A 8 -11.11 -3.43 4.01
C GLY A 8 -10.00 -2.78 4.84
N PRO A 9 -10.03 -2.91 6.18
CA PRO A 9 -8.99 -2.35 7.04
C PRO A 9 -7.61 -2.96 6.80
N GLN A 10 -7.51 -4.06 6.04
CA GLN A 10 -6.27 -4.75 5.72
C GLN A 10 -6.21 -5.18 4.26
N VAL A 11 -4.99 -5.18 3.71
CA VAL A 11 -4.63 -5.82 2.44
C VAL A 11 -3.29 -6.54 2.61
N GLY A 12 -3.18 -7.76 2.07
CA GLY A 12 -1.91 -8.48 2.01
C GLY A 12 -1.59 -9.33 3.23
N LEU A 13 -2.58 -9.51 4.11
CA LEU A 13 -2.46 -10.28 5.35
C LEU A 13 -3.38 -11.50 5.40
N SER A 14 -4.37 -11.58 4.50
CA SER A 14 -5.29 -12.70 4.44
C SER A 14 -4.79 -13.80 3.49
N PRO A 15 -5.08 -15.08 3.74
CA PRO A 15 -4.78 -16.16 2.80
C PRO A 15 -5.39 -15.94 1.41
N GLU A 16 -6.54 -15.24 1.34
CA GLU A 16 -7.18 -14.89 0.07
C GLU A 16 -6.41 -13.83 -0.73
N ASP A 17 -5.49 -13.09 -0.09
CA ASP A 17 -4.65 -12.10 -0.76
C ASP A 17 -3.32 -12.70 -1.25
N GLU A 18 -2.96 -13.93 -0.84
CA GLU A 18 -1.70 -14.58 -1.28
C GLU A 18 -1.68 -14.82 -2.80
N GLU A 19 -2.85 -15.04 -3.40
CA GLU A 19 -3.02 -15.21 -4.85
C GLU A 19 -3.37 -13.91 -5.58
N LYS A 20 -3.48 -12.79 -4.86
CA LYS A 20 -3.88 -11.50 -5.43
C LYS A 20 -2.69 -10.55 -5.50
N HIS A 21 -2.54 -9.96 -6.68
CA HIS A 21 -1.44 -9.05 -6.96
C HIS A 21 -1.98 -7.63 -7.01
N TYR A 22 -1.56 -6.80 -6.06
CA TYR A 22 -2.06 -5.45 -5.95
C TYR A 22 -0.97 -4.39 -6.05
N ALA A 23 -1.29 -3.33 -6.78
CA ALA A 23 -0.57 -2.06 -6.76
C ALA A 23 -1.49 -0.98 -6.21
N PHE A 24 -0.96 -0.08 -5.38
CA PHE A 24 -1.72 0.94 -4.69
C PHE A 24 -1.09 2.32 -4.83
N LEU A 25 -1.93 3.34 -4.91
CA LEU A 25 -1.59 4.69 -4.52
C LEU A 25 -2.29 5.01 -3.20
N VAL A 26 -1.52 5.48 -2.23
CA VAL A 26 -2.01 5.66 -0.85
C VAL A 26 -1.54 6.98 -0.30
N VAL A 27 -2.47 7.73 0.28
CA VAL A 27 -2.19 8.93 1.04
C VAL A 27 -2.15 8.53 2.52
N GLY A 28 -0.96 8.53 3.11
CA GLY A 28 -0.75 7.86 4.40
C GLY A 28 0.63 8.06 4.99
N ARG A 29 0.96 7.23 5.98
CA ARG A 29 2.28 7.12 6.59
C ARG A 29 2.80 5.70 6.43
N ARG A 30 4.10 5.58 6.17
CA ARG A 30 4.84 4.32 6.28
C ARG A 30 5.10 4.04 7.76
N MET A 31 5.02 2.78 8.15
CA MET A 31 5.29 2.33 9.51
C MET A 31 6.29 1.18 9.47
N SER A 32 7.42 1.40 10.15
CA SER A 32 8.49 0.43 10.28
C SER A 32 8.26 -0.50 11.46
N MET A 33 8.46 -1.80 11.23
CA MET A 33 8.36 -2.84 12.25
C MET A 33 9.69 -3.57 12.47
N GLU A 34 10.83 -2.98 12.07
CA GLU A 34 12.16 -3.62 12.11
C GLU A 34 12.54 -4.05 13.54
N ASP A 35 12.23 -3.22 14.53
CA ASP A 35 12.58 -3.45 15.94
C ASP A 35 11.46 -4.11 16.77
N VAL A 36 10.37 -4.54 16.12
CA VAL A 36 9.20 -5.09 16.81
C VAL A 36 9.06 -6.58 16.53
N PRO A 37 9.04 -7.46 17.55
CA PRO A 37 8.74 -8.88 17.37
C PRO A 37 7.37 -9.04 16.72
N LEU A 38 7.35 -9.42 15.44
CA LEU A 38 6.13 -9.52 14.67
C LEU A 38 5.52 -10.91 14.85
N SER A 39 4.21 -10.96 15.09
CA SER A 39 3.41 -12.18 15.07
C SER A 39 2.08 -11.91 14.38
N ARG A 40 1.38 -12.96 13.97
CA ARG A 40 0.03 -12.81 13.39
C ARG A 40 -0.93 -12.13 14.37
N ARG A 41 -0.82 -12.41 15.67
CA ARG A 41 -1.61 -11.73 16.70
C ARG A 41 -1.32 -10.23 16.72
N LYS A 42 -0.04 -9.84 16.74
CA LYS A 42 0.37 -8.43 16.74
C LYS A 42 -0.12 -7.69 15.50
N LEU A 43 -0.05 -8.31 14.33
CA LEU A 43 -0.60 -7.74 13.08
C LEU A 43 -2.12 -7.57 13.17
N GLY A 44 -2.83 -8.55 13.73
CA GLY A 44 -4.27 -8.43 13.97
C GLY A 44 -4.62 -7.27 14.91
N GLU A 45 -3.84 -7.05 15.96
CA GLU A 45 -4.01 -5.89 16.86
C GLU A 45 -3.82 -4.56 16.11
N LEU A 46 -2.79 -4.47 15.26
CA LEU A 46 -2.53 -3.27 14.45
C LEU A 46 -3.67 -2.99 13.47
N VAL A 47 -4.21 -4.04 12.82
CA VAL A 47 -5.36 -3.92 11.92
C VAL A 47 -6.59 -3.40 12.67
N GLU A 48 -6.86 -3.90 13.88
CA GLU A 48 -7.99 -3.41 14.68
C GLU A 48 -7.82 -1.95 15.10
N VAL A 49 -6.62 -1.53 15.50
CA VAL A 49 -6.33 -0.11 15.82
C VAL A 49 -6.63 0.79 14.61
N VAL A 50 -6.18 0.40 13.41
CA VAL A 50 -6.46 1.15 12.16
C VAL A 50 -7.95 1.14 11.85
N ALA A 51 -8.64 0.01 12.03
CA ALA A 51 -10.06 -0.12 11.77
C ALA A 51 -10.90 0.74 12.74
N GLU A 52 -10.54 0.77 14.02
CA GLU A 52 -11.16 1.62 15.03
C GLU A 52 -10.96 3.11 14.72
N ALA A 53 -9.74 3.50 14.37
CA ALA A 53 -9.44 4.87 13.96
C ALA A 53 -10.22 5.28 12.70
N GLY A 54 -10.33 4.39 11.71
CA GLY A 54 -11.13 4.61 10.51
C GLY A 54 -12.63 4.78 10.84
N ARG A 55 -13.18 3.94 11.71
CA ARG A 55 -14.57 4.07 12.20
C ARG A 55 -14.81 5.37 12.95
N ALA A 56 -13.90 5.75 13.85
CA ALA A 56 -14.04 6.94 14.68
C ALA A 56 -13.92 8.25 13.88
N SER A 57 -13.03 8.27 12.88
CA SER A 57 -12.82 9.42 11.99
C SER A 57 -13.78 9.47 10.80
N GLY A 58 -14.46 8.36 10.49
CA GLY A 58 -15.27 8.21 9.27
C GLY A 58 -14.44 8.07 8.00
N LEU A 59 -13.14 7.80 8.12
CA LEU A 59 -12.22 7.66 6.98
C LEU A 59 -12.03 6.19 6.58
N PRO A 60 -11.88 5.89 5.28
CA PRO A 60 -11.59 4.55 4.79
C PRO A 60 -10.09 4.23 4.93
N LEU A 61 -9.63 4.07 6.17
CA LEU A 61 -8.23 3.73 6.45
C LEU A 61 -7.97 2.25 6.17
N SER A 62 -6.81 1.96 5.58
CA SER A 62 -6.31 0.61 5.33
C SER A 62 -4.86 0.48 5.80
N LEU A 63 -4.54 -0.69 6.35
CA LEU A 63 -3.17 -1.17 6.56
C LEU A 63 -2.79 -2.10 5.41
N ILE A 64 -1.72 -1.76 4.70
CA ILE A 64 -1.19 -2.53 3.56
C ILE A 64 0.13 -3.13 3.98
N TYR A 65 0.17 -4.47 4.00
CA TYR A 65 1.42 -5.19 4.17
C TYR A 65 2.14 -5.26 2.82
N MET A 66 3.34 -4.71 2.73
CA MET A 66 4.04 -4.51 1.45
C MET A 66 4.98 -5.67 1.05
N SER A 67 4.96 -6.76 1.81
CA SER A 67 5.79 -7.95 1.58
C SER A 67 4.90 -9.19 1.40
N THR A 68 5.51 -10.39 1.44
CA THR A 68 4.84 -11.67 1.21
C THR A 68 4.66 -12.44 2.52
N THR A 69 3.57 -13.19 2.64
CA THR A 69 3.25 -13.99 3.82
C THR A 69 3.45 -15.49 3.62
N VAL A 70 3.98 -15.91 2.46
CA VAL A 70 4.00 -17.31 1.99
C VAL A 70 4.74 -18.25 2.96
N ASN A 71 5.81 -17.78 3.58
CA ASN A 71 6.65 -18.58 4.48
C ASN A 71 6.30 -18.39 5.95
N TRP A 72 5.22 -17.67 6.27
CA TRP A 72 4.88 -17.38 7.64
C TRP A 72 4.30 -18.60 8.35
N THR A 73 4.72 -18.80 9.59
CA THR A 73 4.02 -19.69 10.52
C THR A 73 2.53 -19.32 10.61
N ARG A 74 1.69 -20.33 10.86
CA ARG A 74 0.26 -20.15 11.12
C ARG A 74 -0.05 -20.01 12.61
N GLU A 75 0.92 -20.30 13.48
CA GLU A 75 0.76 -20.18 14.92
C GLU A 75 0.66 -18.69 15.30
N PRO A 76 -0.39 -18.26 16.03
CA PRO A 76 -0.64 -16.82 16.25
C PRO A 76 0.45 -16.06 16.99
N ASP A 77 1.18 -16.75 17.85
CA ASP A 77 2.18 -16.19 18.78
C ASP A 77 3.62 -16.45 18.38
N GLU A 78 3.82 -17.31 17.39
CA GLU A 78 5.17 -17.57 16.92
C GLU A 78 5.68 -16.33 16.20
N VAL A 79 6.91 -15.95 16.55
CA VAL A 79 7.56 -14.78 15.95
C VAL A 79 7.83 -15.10 14.49
N ILE A 80 7.35 -14.23 13.62
CA ILE A 80 7.58 -14.32 12.18
C ILE A 80 9.00 -13.84 11.94
N ASP A 81 9.82 -14.72 11.40
CA ASP A 81 11.19 -14.42 11.02
C ASP A 81 11.21 -13.64 9.70
N VAL A 82 11.10 -12.32 9.80
CA VAL A 82 11.09 -11.43 8.64
C VAL A 82 12.51 -11.01 8.34
N TRP A 83 13.23 -11.83 7.57
CA TRP A 83 14.48 -11.40 6.97
C TRP A 83 14.15 -10.31 5.95
N ASP A 84 14.65 -9.11 6.24
CA ASP A 84 14.76 -7.94 5.38
C ASP A 84 13.60 -6.94 5.24
N LEU A 85 12.30 -7.22 5.45
CA LEU A 85 11.26 -6.20 5.13
C LEU A 85 9.97 -6.26 5.96
N SER A 86 9.86 -5.39 6.96
CA SER A 86 8.68 -5.27 7.84
C SER A 86 8.06 -3.87 7.80
N GLU A 87 7.96 -3.29 6.61
CA GLU A 87 7.25 -2.03 6.40
C GLU A 87 5.80 -2.28 6.05
N VAL A 88 4.90 -1.55 6.70
CA VAL A 88 3.50 -1.43 6.28
C VAL A 88 3.20 0.00 5.91
N LEU A 89 2.12 0.18 5.16
CA LEU A 89 1.61 1.47 4.80
C LEU A 89 0.19 1.63 5.35
N ILE A 90 -0.04 2.71 6.09
CA ILE A 90 -1.36 2.99 6.68
C ILE A 90 -1.87 4.30 6.10
N GLY A 91 -3.07 4.27 5.53
CA GLY A 91 -3.65 5.47 4.94
C GLY A 91 -4.92 5.23 4.13
N ILE A 92 -5.27 6.23 3.32
CA ILE A 92 -6.41 6.19 2.40
C ILE A 92 -5.91 5.73 1.04
N VAL A 93 -6.46 4.62 0.55
CA VAL A 93 -6.21 4.12 -0.81
C VAL A 93 -6.94 5.00 -1.81
N VAL A 94 -6.19 5.71 -2.66
CA VAL A 94 -6.76 6.61 -3.68
C VAL A 94 -6.90 5.95 -5.05
N ALA A 95 -6.08 4.93 -5.32
CA ALA A 95 -6.22 4.06 -6.48
C ALA A 95 -5.61 2.69 -6.17
N ALA A 96 -6.13 1.67 -6.85
CA ALA A 96 -5.62 0.31 -6.76
C ALA A 96 -5.79 -0.42 -8.08
N ALA A 97 -4.74 -1.11 -8.52
CA ALA A 97 -4.75 -1.98 -9.69
C ALA A 97 -4.49 -3.43 -9.27
N THR A 98 -5.03 -4.37 -10.03
CA THR A 98 -4.88 -5.81 -9.78
C THR A 98 -4.26 -6.53 -10.97
N TYR A 99 -3.51 -7.60 -10.72
CA TYR A 99 -3.08 -8.53 -11.77
C TYR A 99 -3.69 -9.93 -11.57
N PRO A 100 -4.27 -10.55 -12.63
CA PRO A 100 -4.48 -9.99 -13.96
C PRO A 100 -5.54 -8.88 -13.96
N GLY A 101 -5.33 -7.81 -14.74
CA GLY A 101 -6.23 -6.68 -14.85
C GLY A 101 -5.67 -5.55 -15.70
N ASP A 102 -6.55 -4.70 -16.23
CA ASP A 102 -6.17 -3.51 -16.96
C ASP A 102 -5.59 -2.44 -16.01
N PRO A 103 -4.65 -1.58 -16.48
CA PRO A 103 -4.17 -0.45 -15.70
C PRO A 103 -5.31 0.49 -15.31
N VAL A 104 -5.22 1.03 -14.10
CA VAL A 104 -6.19 1.99 -13.57
C VAL A 104 -5.74 3.40 -13.90
N VAL A 105 -6.63 4.18 -14.51
CA VAL A 105 -6.40 5.61 -14.78
C VAL A 105 -6.56 6.40 -13.48
N VAL A 106 -5.55 7.18 -13.14
CA VAL A 106 -5.51 8.00 -11.93
C VAL A 106 -5.30 9.45 -12.33
N ARG A 107 -6.09 10.36 -11.72
CA ARG A 107 -5.95 11.79 -11.94
C ARG A 107 -5.35 12.48 -10.72
N ARG A 108 -4.46 13.44 -10.96
CA ARG A 108 -3.79 14.18 -9.89
C ARG A 108 -4.75 15.00 -9.02
N ASP A 109 -5.83 15.50 -9.59
CA ASP A 109 -6.86 16.24 -8.85
C ASP A 109 -7.64 15.33 -7.87
N ALA A 110 -7.89 14.08 -8.24
CA ALA A 110 -8.49 13.08 -7.35
C ALA A 110 -7.56 12.75 -6.17
N ILE A 111 -6.25 12.70 -6.39
CA ILE A 111 -5.26 12.54 -5.32
C ILE A 111 -5.27 13.78 -4.41
N ALA A 112 -5.19 14.98 -5.00
CA ALA A 112 -5.14 16.24 -4.26
C ALA A 112 -6.42 16.55 -3.46
N ALA A 113 -7.56 15.94 -3.84
CA ALA A 113 -8.80 16.03 -3.08
C ALA A 113 -8.74 15.29 -1.74
N VAL A 114 -7.81 14.35 -1.57
CA VAL A 114 -7.57 13.66 -0.29
C VAL A 114 -6.61 14.49 0.53
N ASN A 115 -7.14 15.11 1.59
CA ASN A 115 -6.33 15.93 2.48
C ASN A 115 -5.60 15.03 3.51
N VAL A 116 -4.27 15.02 3.46
CA VAL A 116 -3.40 14.32 4.43
C VAL A 116 -3.68 14.74 5.87
N ASP A 117 -4.08 15.99 6.11
CA ASP A 117 -4.38 16.52 7.44
C ASP A 117 -5.66 15.93 8.05
N GLN A 118 -6.44 15.16 7.28
CA GLN A 118 -7.59 14.42 7.81
C GLN A 118 -7.16 13.16 8.57
N LEU A 119 -5.95 12.67 8.35
CA LEU A 119 -5.47 11.46 9.02
C LEU A 119 -5.31 11.73 10.53
N PRO A 120 -5.91 10.91 11.41
CA PRO A 120 -6.01 11.22 12.83
C PRO A 120 -4.65 11.12 13.54
N ASP A 121 -4.15 12.22 14.11
CA ASP A 121 -2.90 12.23 14.89
C ASP A 121 -2.90 11.21 16.05
N ALA A 122 -4.06 10.99 16.65
CA ALA A 122 -4.24 10.02 17.74
C ALA A 122 -3.89 8.58 17.31
N LEU A 123 -4.12 8.21 16.05
CA LEU A 123 -3.75 6.90 15.52
C LEU A 123 -2.23 6.71 15.57
N TRP A 124 -1.48 7.71 15.09
CA TRP A 124 -0.02 7.64 15.02
C TRP A 124 0.59 7.58 16.42
N GLN A 125 0.08 8.41 17.34
CA GLN A 125 0.51 8.39 18.74
C GLN A 125 0.23 7.04 19.41
N GLU A 126 -0.94 6.44 19.17
CA GLU A 126 -1.27 5.12 19.71
C GLU A 126 -0.32 4.05 19.16
N LEU A 127 -0.09 4.00 17.86
CA LEU A 127 0.82 3.05 17.23
C LEU A 127 2.24 3.18 17.83
N GLU A 128 2.80 4.38 17.84
CA GLU A 128 4.16 4.62 18.32
C GLU A 128 4.32 4.30 19.81
N GLN A 129 3.41 4.79 20.66
CA GLN A 129 3.54 4.64 22.12
C GLN A 129 3.19 3.24 22.62
N ARG A 130 2.16 2.62 22.05
CA ARG A 130 1.63 1.34 22.53
C ARG A 130 2.25 0.14 21.81
N HIS A 131 2.61 0.30 20.54
CA HIS A 131 3.15 -0.79 19.73
C HIS A 131 4.65 -0.67 19.47
N GLY A 132 5.29 0.44 19.83
CA GLY A 132 6.74 0.63 19.74
C GLY A 132 7.25 0.70 18.29
N VAL A 133 6.37 1.01 17.35
CA VAL A 133 6.69 1.17 15.92
C VAL A 133 7.09 2.62 15.64
N SER A 134 7.78 2.85 14.52
CA SER A 134 8.10 4.20 14.04
C SER A 134 7.26 4.53 12.82
N THR A 135 6.67 5.74 12.75
CA THR A 135 5.93 6.19 11.57
C THR A 135 6.64 7.33 10.84
N SER A 136 6.50 7.37 9.52
CA SER A 136 6.99 8.47 8.69
C SER A 136 6.05 9.67 8.72
N GLU A 137 6.48 10.80 8.15
CA GLU A 137 5.57 11.90 7.83
C GLU A 137 4.50 11.47 6.79
N PRO A 138 3.32 12.12 6.78
CA PRO A 138 2.30 11.88 5.76
C PRO A 138 2.81 12.19 4.34
N SER A 139 2.48 11.33 3.38
CA SER A 139 2.79 11.55 1.96
C SER A 139 1.89 10.70 1.05
N LEU A 140 2.00 10.93 -0.26
CA LEU A 140 1.57 9.96 -1.27
C LEU A 140 2.65 8.89 -1.44
N TYR A 141 2.24 7.63 -1.53
CA TYR A 141 3.08 6.48 -1.78
C TYR A 141 2.53 5.62 -2.91
N LEU A 142 3.42 5.12 -3.78
CA LEU A 142 3.21 3.94 -4.60
C LEU A 142 3.59 2.72 -3.77
N ALA A 143 2.73 1.73 -3.69
CA ALA A 143 2.98 0.50 -2.93
C ALA A 143 2.48 -0.74 -3.66
N CYS A 144 3.00 -1.89 -3.27
CA CYS A 144 2.56 -3.21 -3.72
C CYS A 144 2.24 -4.10 -2.53
N SER A 145 1.57 -5.23 -2.77
CA SER A 145 1.35 -6.29 -1.78
C SER A 145 1.60 -7.64 -2.41
N GLY A 146 2.20 -8.57 -1.66
CA GLY A 146 2.54 -9.91 -2.16
C GLY A 146 3.60 -9.89 -3.26
N TRP A 147 3.65 -10.94 -4.09
CA TRP A 147 4.56 -11.06 -5.24
C TRP A 147 4.12 -10.15 -6.38
N THR A 148 4.27 -8.84 -6.18
CA THR A 148 3.75 -7.82 -7.11
C THR A 148 4.78 -6.74 -7.37
N VAL A 149 4.90 -6.36 -8.65
CA VAL A 149 5.50 -5.10 -9.09
C VAL A 149 4.38 -4.08 -9.29
N ALA A 150 4.46 -2.97 -8.56
CA ALA A 150 3.61 -1.81 -8.77
C ALA A 150 4.33 -0.80 -9.66
N GLU A 151 3.67 -0.35 -10.73
CA GLU A 151 4.23 0.61 -11.68
C GLU A 151 3.27 1.78 -11.90
N LEU A 152 3.83 2.98 -12.07
CA LEU A 152 3.09 4.19 -12.39
C LEU A 152 3.64 4.82 -13.66
N PHE A 153 2.77 5.06 -14.63
CA PHE A 153 3.11 5.64 -15.94
C PHE A 153 2.35 6.93 -16.21
N PRO A 154 2.85 7.80 -17.12
CA PRO A 154 2.05 8.87 -17.71
C PRO A 154 0.75 8.35 -18.35
N GLY A 155 -0.31 9.17 -18.35
CA GLY A 155 -1.63 8.78 -18.89
C GLY A 155 -1.60 8.38 -20.36
N GLU A 156 -0.78 9.05 -21.15
CA GLU A 156 -0.55 8.82 -22.57
C GLU A 156 0.25 7.55 -22.90
N SER A 157 0.85 6.87 -21.91
CA SER A 157 1.70 5.70 -22.18
C SER A 157 0.92 4.56 -22.84
N PRO A 158 1.43 3.97 -23.93
CA PRO A 158 0.76 2.88 -24.65
C PRO A 158 0.74 1.62 -23.79
N TYR A 159 -0.42 0.96 -23.73
CA TYR A 159 -0.62 -0.29 -23.02
C TYR A 159 -1.18 -1.34 -23.97
N ASP A 160 -0.59 -2.53 -23.98
CA ASP A 160 -1.12 -3.69 -24.68
C ASP A 160 -1.95 -4.58 -23.72
N PRO A 161 -3.28 -4.70 -23.95
CA PRO A 161 -4.15 -5.61 -23.21
C PRO A 161 -3.75 -7.09 -23.31
N SER A 162 -2.88 -7.47 -24.25
CA SER A 162 -2.33 -8.82 -24.35
C SER A 162 -1.39 -9.20 -23.19
N GLY A 163 -1.05 -8.24 -22.32
CA GLY A 163 -0.20 -8.43 -21.15
C GLY A 163 1.29 -8.26 -21.42
N GLN A 164 1.69 -7.97 -22.66
CA GLN A 164 3.08 -7.74 -23.06
C GLN A 164 3.50 -6.28 -22.85
N CYS A 165 3.64 -5.88 -21.59
CA CYS A 165 4.32 -4.65 -21.15
C CYS A 165 3.71 -3.30 -21.57
N PHE A 166 4.09 -2.24 -20.86
CA PHE A 166 4.14 -0.91 -21.45
C PHE A 166 5.38 -0.89 -22.36
N GLU A 167 5.22 -0.53 -23.63
CA GLU A 167 6.30 -0.63 -24.65
C GLU A 167 7.55 0.18 -24.26
N ASN A 168 7.40 1.18 -23.38
CA ASN A 168 8.46 2.05 -22.90
C ASN A 168 8.60 2.00 -21.37
N ALA A 169 9.12 0.89 -20.83
CA ALA A 169 9.39 0.78 -19.39
C ALA A 169 10.29 1.90 -18.84
N ASP A 170 11.12 2.52 -19.68
CA ASP A 170 11.98 3.65 -19.34
C ASP A 170 11.22 4.97 -19.08
N GLU A 171 9.95 5.06 -19.47
CA GLU A 171 9.08 6.24 -19.27
C GLU A 171 8.26 6.18 -17.97
N ARG A 172 8.45 5.14 -17.15
CA ARG A 172 7.77 5.00 -15.86
C ARG A 172 8.12 6.17 -14.93
N ILE A 173 7.10 6.69 -14.26
CA ILE A 173 7.25 7.71 -13.23
C ILE A 173 7.91 7.09 -11.99
N ALA A 174 7.42 5.92 -11.59
CA ALA A 174 7.92 5.18 -10.45
C ALA A 174 7.56 3.69 -10.58
N ALA A 175 8.35 2.84 -9.94
CA ALA A 175 8.04 1.43 -9.75
C ALA A 175 8.56 0.95 -8.39
N THR A 176 7.95 -0.09 -7.85
CA THR A 176 8.41 -0.78 -6.65
C THR A 176 7.91 -2.22 -6.64
N CYS A 177 8.62 -3.12 -5.96
CA CYS A 177 8.21 -4.49 -5.74
C CYS A 177 8.46 -4.93 -4.29
N ALA A 178 7.89 -6.06 -3.91
CA ALA A 178 8.06 -6.62 -2.57
C ALA A 178 9.50 -7.10 -2.26
N GLU A 179 10.37 -7.22 -3.26
CA GLU A 179 11.79 -7.56 -3.08
C GLU A 179 12.69 -6.33 -2.84
N ASP A 180 12.18 -5.11 -3.04
CA ASP A 180 12.96 -3.89 -2.83
C ASP A 180 13.37 -3.74 -1.35
N THR A 181 14.63 -3.40 -1.07
CA THR A 181 15.05 -2.98 0.28
C THR A 181 14.33 -1.67 0.64
N THR A 182 13.31 -1.80 1.49
CA THR A 182 12.16 -0.91 1.76
C THR A 182 11.14 -0.78 0.60
N PRO A 183 10.14 -1.67 0.47
CA PRO A 183 9.14 -1.64 -0.60
C PRO A 183 8.21 -0.46 -0.44
N GLY A 184 7.86 0.17 -1.56
CA GLY A 184 7.07 1.39 -1.65
C GLY A 184 7.91 2.62 -1.98
N VAL A 185 7.35 3.53 -2.76
CA VAL A 185 8.03 4.76 -3.20
C VAL A 185 7.21 5.98 -2.80
N ARG A 186 7.83 6.92 -2.09
CA ARG A 186 7.24 8.23 -1.79
C ARG A 186 7.18 9.06 -3.08
N LEU A 187 6.02 9.64 -3.37
CA LEU A 187 5.79 10.46 -4.55
C LEU A 187 5.59 11.92 -4.18
N ASP A 188 6.14 12.83 -4.99
CA ASP A 188 5.85 14.26 -4.92
C ASP A 188 4.66 14.60 -5.82
N VAL A 189 3.50 14.86 -5.21
CA VAL A 189 2.25 15.18 -5.92
C VAL A 189 2.41 16.38 -6.87
N GLY A 190 3.25 17.35 -6.53
CA GLY A 190 3.45 18.56 -7.34
C GLY A 190 4.11 18.29 -8.69
N SER A 191 4.91 17.23 -8.78
CA SER A 191 5.63 16.82 -10.00
C SER A 191 4.88 15.81 -10.86
N LEU A 192 3.80 15.21 -10.34
CA LEU A 192 3.03 14.22 -11.09
C LEU A 192 2.30 14.82 -12.30
N PRO A 193 2.18 14.09 -13.42
CA PRO A 193 1.31 14.46 -14.54
C PRO A 193 -0.15 14.60 -14.12
N ALA A 194 -0.96 15.26 -14.95
CA ALA A 194 -2.39 15.43 -14.67
C ALA A 194 -3.15 14.09 -14.66
N GLU A 195 -2.75 13.17 -15.53
CA GLU A 195 -3.30 11.81 -15.66
C GLU A 195 -2.16 10.79 -15.68
N MET A 196 -2.37 9.65 -15.03
CA MET A 196 -1.41 8.56 -14.87
C MET A 196 -2.12 7.22 -15.02
N LYS A 197 -1.34 6.16 -15.26
CA LYS A 197 -1.80 4.77 -15.27
C LYS A 197 -1.08 3.98 -14.19
N LEU A 198 -1.84 3.43 -13.25
CA LEU A 198 -1.37 2.52 -12.21
C LEU A 198 -1.52 1.08 -12.69
N ARG A 199 -0.46 0.28 -12.60
CA ARG A 199 -0.44 -1.13 -13.00
C ARG A 199 0.11 -2.00 -11.89
N ALA A 200 -0.49 -3.18 -11.73
CA ALA A 200 0.07 -4.31 -11.00
C ALA A 200 0.57 -5.36 -12.00
N PHE A 201 1.66 -6.04 -11.67
CA PHE A 201 2.19 -7.18 -12.41
C PHE A 201 2.78 -8.21 -11.45
N TYR A 202 2.75 -9.49 -11.80
CA TYR A 202 3.37 -10.55 -11.00
C TYR A 202 4.90 -10.40 -11.01
N ALA A 203 5.54 -10.44 -9.84
CA ALA A 203 7.00 -10.33 -9.70
C ALA A 203 7.74 -11.62 -10.09
#